data_AF-A0A0G1XXV3-F1
#
_entry.id   AF-A0A0G1XXV3-F1
#
_cell.length_a   1.000
_cell.length_b   1.000
_cell.length_c   1.000
_cell.angle_alpha   90.00
_cell.angle_beta   90.00
_cell.angle_gamma   90.00
#
_symmetry.space_group_name_H-M   'P 1'
#
loop_
_entity.id
_entity.type
_entity.pdbx_description
1 polymer ?
#
loop_
_entity_poly.entity_id
_entity_poly.type
_entity_poly.pdbx_seq_one_letter_code
_entity_poly.pdbx_strand_id
1 'polypeptide(L)'
;MGKIEQKIAGRARRAKIQQKLAVLLFRLNARSFALASAPEAVLLKRLFPAEARGSATHRMRQALYRLKSKGFLTREGSERGWRVSLTDVGEKFAEKLDATDRIKIKTPRTWDEKWRIVIFDIWERRRGMRDKLRRMLEKAGFKKVQDSVWVCPYDCEEFITFLRADLRLGKGILYIIAEGIEDDGRLRRLFNL
;
A
#
# COMPACT_ATOMS: atom_id res chain seq x y z
N MET A 1 -2.06 6.58 -27.20
CA MET A 1 -1.14 6.76 -26.05
C MET A 1 0.28 6.98 -26.56
N GLY A 2 0.91 8.08 -26.15
CA GLY A 2 2.27 8.45 -26.55
C GLY A 2 3.35 7.53 -25.96
N LYS A 3 4.54 7.51 -26.59
CA LYS A 3 5.69 6.68 -26.17
C LYS A 3 6.11 6.92 -24.70
N ILE A 4 5.86 8.12 -24.17
CA ILE A 4 6.18 8.50 -22.78
C ILE A 4 5.19 7.87 -21.79
N GLU A 5 3.89 7.89 -22.10
CA GLU A 5 2.83 7.32 -21.27
C GLU A 5 3.02 5.81 -21.10
N GLN A 6 3.39 5.12 -22.19
CA GLN A 6 3.71 3.69 -22.15
C GLN A 6 4.93 3.39 -21.26
N LYS A 7 5.96 4.25 -21.27
CA LYS A 7 7.14 4.12 -20.39
C LYS A 7 6.78 4.34 -18.92
N ILE A 8 5.95 5.35 -18.61
CA ILE A 8 5.49 5.66 -17.26
C ILE A 8 4.62 4.52 -16.71
N ALA A 9 3.63 4.05 -17.49
CA ALA A 9 2.78 2.92 -17.14
C ALA A 9 3.61 1.64 -16.90
N GLY A 10 4.61 1.39 -17.77
CA GLY A 10 5.54 0.28 -17.61
C GLY A 10 6.37 0.36 -16.33
N ARG A 11 6.86 1.55 -15.96
CA ARG A 11 7.60 1.78 -14.71
C ARG A 11 6.72 1.57 -13.48
N ALA A 12 5.49 2.11 -13.49
CA ALA A 12 4.52 1.93 -12.42
C ALA A 12 4.15 0.45 -12.22
N ARG A 13 3.93 -0.29 -13.31
CA ARG A 13 3.64 -1.73 -13.28
C ARG A 13 4.78 -2.54 -12.66
N ARG A 14 6.04 -2.22 -13.02
CA ARG A 14 7.23 -2.88 -12.43
C ARG A 14 7.35 -2.60 -10.93
N ALA A 15 7.13 -1.35 -10.50
CA ALA A 15 7.15 -0.97 -9.09
C ALA A 15 6.09 -1.72 -8.28
N LYS A 16 4.87 -1.86 -8.83
CA LYS A 16 3.77 -2.60 -8.20
C LYS A 16 4.11 -4.08 -7.96
N ILE A 17 4.79 -4.73 -8.91
CA ILE A 17 5.25 -6.11 -8.76
C ILE A 17 6.27 -6.23 -7.62
N GLN A 18 7.23 -5.30 -7.54
CA GLN A 18 8.23 -5.28 -6.48
C GLN A 18 7.62 -5.10 -5.09
N GLN A 19 6.68 -4.17 -4.96
CA GLN A 19 6.00 -3.89 -3.70
C GLN A 19 5.20 -5.09 -3.20
N LYS A 20 4.42 -5.73 -4.09
CA LYS A 20 3.67 -6.95 -3.76
C LYS A 20 4.58 -8.09 -3.29
N LEU A 21 5.73 -8.27 -3.94
CA LEU A 21 6.71 -9.29 -3.55
C LEU A 21 7.31 -9.00 -2.18
N ALA A 22 7.68 -7.74 -1.91
CA ALA A 22 8.22 -7.35 -0.60
C ALA A 22 7.20 -7.59 0.54
N VAL A 23 5.95 -7.16 0.35
CA VAL A 23 4.86 -7.38 1.32
C VAL A 23 4.59 -8.87 1.53
N LEU A 24 4.57 -9.67 0.47
CA LEU A 24 4.39 -11.12 0.61
C LEU A 24 5.50 -11.76 1.43
N LEU A 25 6.77 -11.42 1.16
CA LEU A 25 7.92 -11.93 1.91
C LEU A 25 7.84 -11.55 3.39
N PHE A 26 7.36 -10.35 3.69
CA PHE A 26 7.15 -9.87 5.06
C PHE A 26 6.00 -10.61 5.77
N ARG A 27 4.82 -10.75 5.14
CA ARG A 27 3.64 -11.42 5.73
C ARG A 27 3.85 -12.87 6.10
N LEU A 28 4.73 -13.56 5.38
CA LEU A 28 5.06 -14.97 5.65
C LEU A 28 6.01 -15.14 6.86
N ASN A 29 6.23 -14.07 7.66
CA ASN A 29 7.16 -14.03 8.81
C ASN A 29 8.56 -14.55 8.46
N ALA A 30 8.96 -14.37 7.20
CA ALA A 30 10.14 -15.02 6.67
C ALA A 30 11.39 -14.16 6.94
N ARG A 31 11.86 -14.17 8.20
CA ARG A 31 13.29 -13.92 8.49
C ARG A 31 14.21 -14.90 7.75
N SER A 32 13.64 -15.96 7.19
CA SER A 32 14.33 -16.95 6.37
C SER A 32 13.31 -17.64 5.48
N PHE A 33 13.04 -17.12 4.28
CA PHE A 33 12.41 -17.96 3.28
C PHE A 33 13.50 -18.91 2.77
N ALA A 34 13.55 -20.12 3.32
CA ALA A 34 14.30 -21.18 2.71
C ALA A 34 13.69 -21.42 1.32
N LEU A 35 14.29 -20.80 0.30
CA LEU A 35 14.22 -21.26 -1.09
C LEU A 35 14.96 -22.60 -1.19
N ALA A 36 14.71 -23.51 -0.25
CA ALA A 36 15.30 -24.83 -0.21
C ALA A 36 14.80 -25.56 -1.46
N SER A 37 15.73 -25.75 -2.39
CA SER A 37 15.70 -26.75 -3.45
C SER A 37 14.44 -26.81 -4.33
N ALA A 38 13.78 -25.68 -4.60
CA ALA A 38 12.80 -25.60 -5.67
C ALA A 38 13.44 -24.82 -6.84
N PRO A 39 13.50 -25.38 -8.07
CA PRO A 39 13.79 -24.58 -9.25
C PRO A 39 12.91 -23.33 -9.19
N GLU A 40 13.46 -22.16 -9.47
CA GLU A 40 12.79 -20.87 -9.27
C GLU A 40 11.34 -20.84 -9.82
N ALA A 41 11.06 -21.64 -10.85
CA ALA A 41 9.73 -21.91 -11.41
C ALA A 41 8.73 -22.61 -10.47
N VAL A 42 9.16 -23.57 -9.65
CA VAL A 42 8.31 -24.33 -8.70
C VAL A 42 7.86 -23.45 -7.54
N LEU A 43 8.72 -22.55 -7.08
CA LEU A 43 8.36 -21.58 -6.05
C LEU A 43 7.35 -20.54 -6.56
N LEU A 44 7.59 -20.03 -7.77
CA LEU A 44 6.68 -19.09 -8.43
C LEU A 44 5.31 -19.72 -8.67
N LYS A 45 5.27 -21.02 -8.97
CA LYS A 45 4.04 -21.82 -9.09
C LYS A 45 3.30 -22.01 -7.75
N ARG A 46 4.01 -22.22 -6.64
CA ARG A 46 3.38 -22.39 -5.31
C ARG A 46 2.83 -21.08 -4.75
N LEU A 47 3.55 -19.97 -4.92
CA LEU A 47 3.17 -18.68 -4.35
C LEU A 47 2.13 -17.95 -5.20
N PHE A 48 2.11 -18.20 -6.51
CA PHE A 48 1.23 -17.52 -7.47
C PHE A 48 0.75 -18.51 -8.56
N PRO A 49 -0.09 -19.50 -8.19
CA PRO A 49 -0.53 -20.55 -9.10
C PRO A 49 -1.31 -20.01 -10.30
N ALA A 50 -1.99 -18.87 -10.15
CA ALA A 50 -2.73 -18.20 -11.23
C ALA A 50 -1.81 -17.49 -12.23
N GLU A 51 -0.65 -16.99 -11.80
CA GLU A 51 0.29 -16.20 -12.62
C GLU A 51 1.46 -17.01 -13.18
N ALA A 52 1.59 -18.29 -12.83
CA ALA A 52 2.75 -19.12 -13.16
C ALA A 52 2.81 -19.65 -14.62
N ARG A 53 2.06 -19.05 -15.55
CA ARG A 53 2.14 -19.34 -16.99
C ARG A 53 2.94 -18.24 -17.72
N GLY A 54 4.00 -18.64 -18.44
CA GLY A 54 4.72 -17.77 -19.39
C GLY A 54 5.56 -16.62 -18.79
N SER A 55 5.47 -15.42 -19.40
CA SER A 55 6.34 -14.24 -19.17
C SER A 55 6.38 -13.63 -17.75
N ALA A 56 5.59 -14.17 -16.82
CA ALA A 56 5.52 -13.71 -15.43
C ALA A 56 6.79 -14.06 -14.62
N THR A 57 7.41 -15.22 -14.89
CA THR A 57 8.62 -15.70 -14.20
C THR A 57 9.80 -14.76 -14.43
N HIS A 58 10.00 -14.29 -15.66
CA HIS A 58 11.05 -13.33 -16.01
C HIS A 58 10.86 -11.98 -15.29
N ARG A 59 9.62 -11.46 -15.22
CA ARG A 59 9.33 -10.21 -14.52
C ARG A 59 9.57 -10.32 -13.01
N MET A 60 9.26 -11.48 -12.43
CA MET A 60 9.48 -11.74 -11.00
C MET A 60 10.97 -11.80 -10.67
N ARG A 61 11.76 -12.50 -11.49
CA ARG A 61 13.23 -12.55 -11.40
C ARG A 61 13.83 -11.15 -11.43
N GLN A 62 13.41 -10.32 -12.37
CA GLN A 62 13.85 -8.92 -12.44
C GLN A 62 13.44 -8.11 -11.20
N ALA A 63 12.27 -8.37 -10.63
CA ALA A 63 11.81 -7.69 -9.43
C ALA A 63 12.66 -8.07 -8.20
N LEU A 64 12.94 -9.37 -8.01
CA LEU A 64 13.83 -9.89 -6.97
C LEU A 64 15.26 -9.35 -7.13
N TYR A 65 15.81 -9.38 -8.34
CA TYR A 65 17.14 -8.83 -8.62
C TYR A 65 17.23 -7.36 -8.24
N ARG A 66 16.22 -6.56 -8.56
CA ARG A 66 16.17 -5.13 -8.20
C ARG A 66 15.93 -4.88 -6.71
N LEU A 67 15.20 -5.76 -6.01
CA LEU A 67 15.05 -5.67 -4.56
C LEU A 67 16.40 -5.97 -3.87
N LYS A 68 17.13 -6.97 -4.37
CA LYS A 68 18.51 -7.26 -3.97
C LYS A 68 19.46 -6.10 -4.27
N SER A 69 19.42 -5.54 -5.48
CA SER A 69 20.31 -4.43 -5.87
C SER A 69 20.06 -3.16 -5.07
N LYS A 70 18.88 -3.01 -4.45
CA LYS A 70 18.54 -1.92 -3.53
C LYS A 70 18.87 -2.22 -2.07
N GLY A 71 19.44 -3.39 -1.78
CA GLY A 71 19.78 -3.81 -0.41
C GLY A 71 18.59 -4.24 0.43
N PHE A 72 17.41 -4.47 -0.15
CA PHE A 72 16.23 -4.95 0.59
C PHE A 72 16.23 -6.46 0.79
N LEU A 73 17.03 -7.19 0.04
CA LEU A 73 17.16 -8.64 0.13
C LEU A 73 18.61 -9.05 0.30
N THR A 74 18.84 -9.98 1.22
CA THR A 74 20.11 -10.70 1.41
C THR A 74 19.96 -12.12 0.81
N ARG A 75 21.08 -12.69 0.38
CA ARG A 75 21.16 -14.09 -0.08
C ARG A 75 22.27 -14.79 0.69
N GLU A 76 21.90 -15.83 1.43
CA GLU A 76 22.82 -16.65 2.23
C GLU A 76 22.89 -18.08 1.67
N GLY A 77 24.05 -18.71 1.81
CA GLY A 77 24.18 -20.15 1.54
C GLY A 77 23.51 -20.97 2.64
N SER A 78 22.94 -22.10 2.29
CA SER A 78 22.33 -23.06 3.22
C SER A 78 22.63 -24.48 2.75
N GLU A 79 22.55 -25.46 3.64
CA GLU A 79 22.74 -26.88 3.31
C GLU A 79 21.84 -27.39 2.18
N ARG A 80 20.72 -26.70 1.90
CA ARG A 80 19.74 -27.03 0.85
C ARG A 80 19.74 -26.05 -0.33
N GLY A 81 20.81 -25.27 -0.52
CA GLY A 81 20.96 -24.30 -1.59
C GLY A 81 21.10 -22.88 -1.09
N TRP A 82 20.29 -21.93 -1.58
CA TRP A 82 20.42 -20.51 -1.23
C TRP A 82 19.14 -20.02 -0.56
N ARG A 83 19.27 -19.24 0.51
CA ARG A 83 18.16 -18.59 1.21
C ARG A 83 18.11 -17.12 0.83
N VAL A 84 16.92 -16.58 0.60
CA VAL A 84 16.73 -15.14 0.42
C VAL A 84 15.89 -14.62 1.56
N SER A 85 16.38 -13.59 2.24
CA SER A 85 15.73 -12.97 3.40
C SER A 85 15.62 -11.47 3.19
N LEU A 86 14.65 -10.85 3.84
CA LEU A 86 14.61 -9.39 3.95
C LEU A 86 15.78 -8.94 4.84
N THR A 87 16.46 -7.86 4.45
CA THR A 87 17.35 -7.14 5.36
C THR A 87 16.50 -6.29 6.31
N ASP A 88 17.06 -5.73 7.39
CA ASP A 88 16.33 -4.79 8.26
C ASP A 88 15.69 -3.63 7.49
N VAL A 89 16.39 -3.13 6.47
CA VAL A 89 15.89 -2.08 5.58
C VAL A 89 14.75 -2.60 4.70
N GLY A 90 14.87 -3.85 4.21
CA GLY A 90 13.83 -4.53 3.46
C GLY A 90 12.58 -4.81 4.29
N GLU A 91 12.73 -5.21 5.55
CA GLU A 91 11.64 -5.41 6.50
C GLU A 91 10.90 -4.10 6.73
N LYS A 92 11.58 -3.02 7.11
CA LYS A 92 10.95 -1.70 7.29
C LYS A 92 10.23 -1.22 6.02
N PHE A 93 10.81 -1.47 4.85
CA PHE A 93 10.19 -1.15 3.58
C PHE A 93 8.92 -1.96 3.34
N ALA A 94 8.97 -3.27 3.57
CA ALA A 94 7.84 -4.17 3.37
C ALA A 94 6.74 -3.96 4.42
N GLU A 95 7.09 -3.74 5.67
CA GLU A 95 6.20 -3.39 6.79
C GLU A 95 5.41 -2.12 6.48
N LYS A 96 6.08 -1.06 6.01
CA LYS A 96 5.42 0.19 5.62
C LYS A 96 4.43 -0.01 4.47
N LEU A 97 4.80 -0.82 3.49
CA LEU A 97 3.90 -1.18 2.38
C LEU A 97 2.72 -2.02 2.87
N ASP A 98 2.98 -2.98 3.76
CA ASP A 98 1.97 -3.86 4.32
C ASP A 98 1.00 -3.08 5.21
N ALA A 99 1.48 -2.18 6.06
CA ALA A 99 0.67 -1.24 6.82
C ALA A 99 -0.22 -0.39 5.90
N THR A 100 0.35 0.17 4.82
CA THR A 100 -0.42 0.94 3.84
C THR A 100 -1.52 0.11 3.16
N ASP A 101 -1.27 -1.18 2.92
CA ASP A 101 -2.25 -2.09 2.30
C ASP A 101 -3.26 -2.68 3.31
N ARG A 102 -2.88 -2.82 4.59
CA ARG A 102 -3.71 -3.36 5.69
C ARG A 102 -4.60 -2.33 6.32
N ILE A 103 -4.24 -1.05 6.28
CA ILE A 103 -5.10 0.01 6.82
C ILE A 103 -6.26 0.26 5.84
N LYS A 104 -7.18 -0.69 5.82
CA LYS A 104 -8.55 -0.48 5.40
C LYS A 104 -9.33 -0.12 6.65
N ILE A 105 -10.09 0.96 6.56
CA ILE A 105 -11.02 1.34 7.61
C ILE A 105 -12.00 0.17 7.79
N LYS A 106 -12.17 -0.30 9.03
CA LYS A 106 -13.14 -1.35 9.31
C LYS A 106 -14.53 -0.77 9.02
N THR A 107 -15.29 -1.44 8.17
CA THR A 107 -16.68 -1.10 7.92
C THR A 107 -17.55 -1.90 8.90
N PRO A 108 -18.04 -1.30 10.00
CA PRO A 108 -18.96 -1.97 10.91
C PRO A 108 -20.27 -2.31 10.20
N ARG A 109 -21.02 -3.27 10.77
CA ARG A 109 -22.37 -3.61 10.28
C ARG A 109 -23.36 -2.46 10.46
N THR A 110 -23.17 -1.70 11.55
CA THR A 110 -24.01 -0.57 11.94
C THR A 110 -23.14 0.68 11.97
N TRP A 111 -23.61 1.73 11.30
CA TRP A 111 -23.02 3.05 11.42
C TRP A 111 -23.40 3.67 12.76
N ASP A 112 -22.46 4.35 13.40
CA ASP A 112 -22.63 5.04 14.69
C ASP A 112 -23.10 6.50 14.52
N GLU A 113 -23.65 6.82 13.36
CA GLU A 113 -24.23 8.13 13.01
C GLU A 113 -23.24 9.31 13.05
N LYS A 114 -21.94 9.04 13.09
CA LYS A 114 -20.90 10.08 13.08
C LYS A 114 -20.15 10.13 11.76
N TRP A 115 -19.86 11.34 11.30
CA TRP A 115 -19.00 11.62 10.16
C TRP A 115 -17.56 11.89 10.62
N ARG A 116 -16.60 11.30 9.91
CA ARG A 116 -15.16 11.49 10.07
C ARG A 116 -14.67 12.33 8.93
N ILE A 117 -14.31 13.57 9.22
CA ILE A 117 -13.90 14.55 8.23
C ILE A 117 -12.41 14.79 8.37
N VAL A 118 -11.71 14.71 7.25
CA VAL A 118 -10.29 15.02 7.11
C VAL A 118 -10.16 16.26 6.25
N ILE A 119 -9.60 17.31 6.83
CA ILE A 119 -9.24 18.54 6.14
C ILE A 119 -7.73 18.65 6.13
N PHE A 120 -7.14 19.08 5.03
CA PHE A 120 -5.70 19.32 5.00
C PHE A 120 -5.32 20.57 4.22
N ASP A 121 -4.28 21.24 4.67
CA ASP A 121 -3.63 22.31 3.93
C ASP A 121 -2.17 21.96 3.69
N ILE A 122 -1.86 21.75 2.41
CA ILE A 122 -0.53 21.34 1.95
C ILE A 122 -0.12 22.28 0.83
N TRP A 123 0.89 23.11 1.14
CA TRP A 123 1.54 24.03 0.20
C TRP A 123 1.80 23.42 -1.18
N GLU A 124 1.60 24.21 -2.23
CA GLU A 124 1.73 23.78 -3.63
C GLU A 124 3.10 23.16 -3.96
N ARG A 125 4.16 23.71 -3.37
CA ARG A 125 5.54 23.16 -3.46
C ARG A 125 5.64 21.69 -3.01
N ARG A 126 4.66 21.18 -2.26
CA ARG A 126 4.53 19.79 -1.80
C ARG A 126 3.39 19.04 -2.51
N ARG A 127 3.03 19.41 -3.75
CA ARG A 127 1.95 18.76 -4.54
C ARG A 127 2.02 17.23 -4.55
N GLY A 128 3.21 16.65 -4.69
CA GLY A 128 3.38 15.19 -4.65
C GLY A 128 2.92 14.55 -3.34
N MET A 129 3.08 15.25 -2.21
CA MET A 129 2.60 14.81 -0.89
C MET A 129 1.07 14.88 -0.81
N ARG A 130 0.47 15.97 -1.30
CA ARG A 130 -0.98 16.15 -1.38
C ARG A 130 -1.64 15.06 -2.22
N ASP A 131 -1.08 14.76 -3.38
CA ASP A 131 -1.60 13.70 -4.25
C ASP A 131 -1.40 12.32 -3.62
N LYS A 132 -0.33 12.11 -2.84
CA LYS A 132 -0.13 10.88 -2.07
C LYS A 132 -1.21 10.74 -0.99
N LEU A 133 -1.48 11.79 -0.21
CA LEU A 133 -2.52 11.79 0.82
C LEU A 133 -3.90 11.49 0.24
N ARG A 134 -4.28 12.17 -0.85
CA ARG A 134 -5.56 11.94 -1.55
C ARG A 134 -5.72 10.48 -1.97
N ARG A 135 -4.68 9.87 -2.57
CA ARG A 135 -4.70 8.44 -2.94
C ARG A 135 -4.81 7.50 -1.74
N MET A 136 -4.24 7.87 -0.59
CA MET A 136 -4.34 7.07 0.64
C MET A 136 -5.75 7.14 1.23
N LEU A 137 -6.33 8.35 1.31
CA LEU A 137 -7.71 8.56 1.76
C LEU A 137 -8.71 7.80 0.88
N GLU A 138 -8.59 7.91 -0.44
CA GLU A 138 -9.43 7.19 -1.40
C GLU A 138 -9.33 5.67 -1.23
N LYS A 139 -8.11 5.13 -1.10
CA LYS A 139 -7.89 3.69 -0.86
C LYS A 139 -8.47 3.22 0.46
N ALA A 140 -8.46 4.07 1.48
CA ALA A 140 -9.00 3.76 2.80
C ALA A 140 -10.54 3.82 2.84
N GLY A 141 -11.18 4.36 1.79
CA GLY A 141 -12.64 4.41 1.65
C GLY A 141 -13.24 5.79 1.82
N PHE A 142 -12.44 6.83 2.09
CA PHE A 142 -12.94 8.20 2.17
C PHE A 142 -13.48 8.67 0.81
N LYS A 143 -14.49 9.55 0.85
CA LYS A 143 -15.03 10.23 -0.31
C LYS A 143 -14.61 11.69 -0.31
N LYS A 144 -14.24 12.19 -1.49
CA LYS A 144 -13.85 13.58 -1.69
C LYS A 144 -15.10 14.47 -1.68
N VAL A 145 -15.16 15.42 -0.75
CA VAL A 145 -16.18 16.47 -0.69
C VAL A 145 -15.69 17.72 -1.42
N GLN A 146 -14.45 18.11 -1.14
CA GLN A 146 -13.72 19.18 -1.83
C GLN A 146 -12.26 18.76 -2.05
N ASP A 147 -11.47 19.63 -2.68
CA ASP A 147 -10.06 19.36 -2.99
C ASP A 147 -9.21 18.97 -1.78
N SER A 148 -9.52 19.54 -0.63
CA SER A 148 -8.84 19.30 0.64
C SER A 148 -9.75 18.74 1.73
N VAL A 149 -11.00 18.38 1.40
CA VAL A 149 -12.00 17.92 2.38
C VAL A 149 -12.49 16.52 1.98
N TRP A 150 -12.32 15.58 2.90
CA TRP A 150 -12.63 14.17 2.70
C TRP A 150 -13.46 13.66 3.86
N VAL A 151 -14.42 12.77 3.59
CA VAL A 151 -15.35 12.26 4.59
C VAL A 151 -15.41 10.73 4.59
N CYS A 152 -15.62 10.14 5.76
CA CYS A 152 -15.86 8.71 5.98
C CYS A 152 -16.88 8.56 7.12
N PRO A 153 -17.84 7.62 7.06
CA PRO A 153 -18.76 7.38 8.18
C PRO A 153 -18.17 6.47 9.25
N TYR A 154 -17.04 5.80 9.00
CA TYR A 154 -16.51 4.77 9.89
C TYR A 154 -15.32 5.26 10.70
N ASP A 155 -15.14 4.68 11.89
CA ASP A 155 -14.00 4.99 12.76
C ASP A 155 -12.67 4.65 12.08
N CYS A 156 -11.77 5.65 12.05
CA CYS A 156 -10.52 5.62 11.32
C CYS A 156 -9.39 6.34 12.08
N GLU A 157 -9.50 6.50 13.39
CA GLU A 157 -8.51 7.20 14.21
C GLU A 157 -7.08 6.63 14.07
N GLU A 158 -6.95 5.31 14.04
CA GLU A 158 -5.67 4.62 13.81
C GLU A 158 -5.07 5.00 12.44
N PHE A 159 -5.90 5.10 11.39
CA PHE A 159 -5.46 5.48 10.07
C PHE A 159 -5.00 6.94 10.02
N ILE A 160 -5.71 7.85 10.68
CA ILE A 160 -5.30 9.25 10.76
C ILE A 160 -3.98 9.40 11.52
N THR A 161 -3.81 8.68 12.62
CA THR A 161 -2.57 8.63 13.39
C THR A 161 -1.41 8.16 12.52
N PHE A 162 -1.61 7.10 11.74
CA PHE A 162 -0.65 6.62 10.76
C PHE A 162 -0.32 7.68 9.69
N LEU A 163 -1.33 8.36 9.12
CA LEU A 163 -1.10 9.40 8.10
C LEU A 163 -0.26 10.55 8.64
N ARG A 164 -0.50 10.98 9.89
CA ARG A 164 0.30 12.03 10.55
C ARG A 164 1.77 11.62 10.67
N ALA A 165 2.02 10.37 11.08
CA ALA A 165 3.36 9.82 11.23
C ALA A 165 4.07 9.58 9.88
N ASP A 166 3.42 8.90 8.93
CA ASP A 166 4.03 8.47 7.66
C ASP A 166 4.42 9.65 6.76
N LEU A 167 3.52 10.63 6.67
CA LEU A 167 3.66 11.73 5.73
C LEU A 167 4.39 12.92 6.34
N ARG A 168 4.76 12.83 7.64
CA ARG A 168 5.32 13.94 8.43
C ARG A 168 4.50 15.21 8.22
N LEU A 169 3.17 15.06 8.21
CA LEU A 169 2.26 16.15 7.88
C LEU A 169 1.97 17.06 9.08
N GLY A 170 2.40 16.68 10.29
CA GLY A 170 2.32 17.53 11.48
C GLY A 170 0.90 18.06 11.70
N LYS A 171 0.79 19.40 11.83
CA LYS A 171 -0.48 20.15 11.97
C LYS A 171 -1.24 20.38 10.65
N GLY A 172 -0.71 19.95 9.49
CA GLY A 172 -1.32 20.17 8.18
C GLY A 172 -2.53 19.29 7.88
N ILE A 173 -2.91 18.40 8.79
CA ILE A 173 -4.17 17.64 8.76
C ILE A 173 -4.99 18.01 9.99
N LEU A 174 -6.27 18.29 9.76
CA LEU A 174 -7.31 18.43 10.76
C LEU A 174 -8.26 17.24 10.63
N TYR A 175 -8.57 16.60 11.76
CA TYR A 175 -9.51 15.49 11.85
C TYR A 175 -10.66 15.90 12.75
N ILE A 176 -11.88 15.76 12.24
CA ILE A 176 -13.11 16.19 12.90
C ILE A 176 -14.05 15.00 12.95
N ILE A 177 -14.67 14.80 14.11
CA ILE A 177 -15.82 13.92 14.28
C ILE A 177 -17.03 14.83 14.38
N ALA A 178 -17.98 14.67 13.47
CA ALA A 178 -19.21 15.46 13.43
C ALA A 178 -20.42 14.54 13.56
N GLU A 179 -21.42 14.92 14.34
CA GLU A 179 -22.69 14.17 14.47
C GLU A 179 -23.59 14.34 13.23
N GLY A 180 -23.34 15.35 12.41
CA GLY A 180 -24.10 15.60 11.20
C GLY A 180 -23.33 16.45 10.20
N ILE A 181 -23.73 16.34 8.93
CA ILE A 181 -23.38 17.25 7.86
C ILE A 181 -24.72 17.70 7.26
N GLU A 182 -24.87 18.99 7.00
CA GLU A 182 -26.06 19.52 6.33
C GLU A 182 -26.26 18.84 4.96
N ASP A 183 -27.50 18.44 4.66
CA ASP A 183 -27.88 17.76 3.41
C ASP A 183 -26.97 16.57 3.02
N ASP A 184 -26.58 15.74 4.00
CA ASP A 184 -25.69 14.59 3.80
C ASP A 184 -26.28 13.43 2.98
N GLY A 185 -27.51 13.55 2.45
CA GLY A 185 -28.19 12.51 1.67
C GLY A 185 -27.41 12.07 0.42
N ARG A 186 -26.56 12.94 -0.16
CA ARG A 186 -25.61 12.53 -1.20
C ARG A 186 -24.49 11.65 -0.63
N LEU A 187 -23.95 12.01 0.54
CA LEU A 187 -22.87 11.26 1.18
C LEU A 187 -23.35 9.89 1.65
N ARG A 188 -24.53 9.81 2.30
CA ARG A 188 -25.13 8.53 2.72
C ARG A 188 -25.24 7.54 1.57
N ARG A 189 -25.75 7.99 0.41
CA ARG A 189 -25.80 7.17 -0.83
C ARG A 189 -24.43 6.70 -1.32
N LEU A 190 -23.36 7.48 -1.15
CA LEU A 190 -22.01 7.06 -1.52
C LEU A 190 -21.45 5.95 -0.62
N PHE A 191 -22.02 5.75 0.57
CA PHE A 191 -21.62 4.76 1.56
C PHE A 191 -22.65 3.66 1.78
N ASN A 192 -23.79 3.70 1.07
CA ASN A 192 -24.93 2.80 1.26
C ASN A 192 -25.46 2.82 2.71
N LEU A 193 -25.59 4.02 3.27
CA LEU A 193 -26.22 4.30 4.57
C LEU A 193 -27.66 4.77 4.39
#